data_AF-A0A851G761-F1
#
_entry.id   AF-A0A851G761-F1
#
_cell.length_a   1.000
_cell.length_b   1.000
_cell.length_c   1.000
_cell.angle_alpha   90.00
_cell.angle_beta   90.00
_cell.angle_gamma   90.00
#
_symmetry.space_group_name_H-M   'P 1'
#
loop_
_entity.id
_entity.type
_entity.pdbx_description
1 polymer ?
#
loop_
_entity_poly.entity_id
_entity_poly.type
_entity_poly.pdbx_seq_one_letter_code
_entity_poly.pdbx_strand_id
1 'polypeptide(L)'
;MGILKNLFTLGKSLLNQTDEAIKEAQGVRMLEQHIRDAKVEFDKAGKSRVDLLARVKLSNDKIAELNERKQHLESRAIEAMSKNVDAALLNEVAEEIARLENTIAIEEQVLTSLETSRNNVEKAVGITKQRIEQFEQQLEVIKATEAMQRAQQAVTTSTIGVTWLC
;
A
#
# COMPACT_ATOMS: atom_id res chain seq x y z
N MET A 1 -14.43 11.14 8.81
CA MET A 1 -14.29 9.97 9.72
C MET A 1 -13.73 8.83 8.89
N GLY A 2 -12.39 8.66 8.93
CA GLY A 2 -11.64 8.05 7.84
C GLY A 2 -11.46 6.53 7.93
N ILE A 3 -11.37 5.92 6.75
CA ILE A 3 -11.01 4.50 6.50
C ILE A 3 -9.76 4.07 7.30
N LEU A 4 -8.84 5.01 7.56
CA LEU A 4 -7.64 4.82 8.37
C LEU A 4 -7.92 4.53 9.85
N LYS A 5 -8.97 5.14 10.44
CA LYS A 5 -9.40 4.79 11.81
C LYS A 5 -9.98 3.39 11.85
N ASN A 6 -10.76 3.01 10.84
CA ASN A 6 -11.35 1.67 10.77
C ASN A 6 -10.25 0.60 10.66
N LEU A 7 -9.23 0.82 9.84
CA LEU A 7 -8.10 -0.10 9.68
C LEU A 7 -7.27 -0.26 10.97
N PHE A 8 -7.10 0.82 11.74
CA PHE A 8 -6.39 0.81 13.02
C PHE A 8 -7.19 0.14 14.15
N THR A 9 -8.50 0.38 14.22
CA THR A 9 -9.38 -0.24 15.22
C THR A 9 -9.55 -1.74 14.95
N LEU A 10 -9.62 -2.16 13.68
CA LEU A 10 -9.54 -3.57 13.28
C LEU A 10 -8.22 -4.22 13.72
N GLY A 11 -7.10 -3.49 13.65
CA GLY A 11 -5.79 -4.01 14.08
C GLY A 11 -5.67 -4.28 15.59
N LYS A 12 -6.29 -3.46 16.44
CA LYS A 12 -6.27 -3.66 17.90
C LYS A 12 -7.27 -4.71 18.39
N SER A 13 -8.43 -4.82 17.75
CA SER A 13 -9.47 -5.77 18.15
C SER A 13 -9.09 -7.24 17.94
N LEU A 14 -8.15 -7.52 17.01
CA LEU A 14 -7.75 -8.88 16.63
C LEU A 14 -6.66 -9.50 17.52
N LEU A 15 -6.01 -8.74 18.39
CA LEU A 15 -5.03 -9.27 19.34
C LEU A 15 -5.68 -9.90 20.59
N ASN A 16 -6.97 -9.65 20.83
CA ASN A 16 -7.67 -10.07 22.05
C ASN A 16 -8.74 -11.15 21.81
N GLN A 17 -8.86 -11.71 20.60
CA GLN A 17 -9.88 -12.72 20.28
C GLN A 17 -9.25 -13.99 19.70
N THR A 18 -8.42 -14.65 20.51
CA THR A 18 -8.15 -16.08 20.40
C THR A 18 -8.91 -16.79 21.52
N ASP A 19 -10.24 -16.67 21.51
CA ASP A 19 -11.12 -17.46 22.38
C ASP A 19 -11.70 -18.62 21.56
N GLU A 20 -11.19 -19.83 21.82
CA GLU A 20 -11.82 -21.17 21.82
C GLU A 20 -12.91 -21.59 20.80
N ALA A 21 -13.20 -20.84 19.74
CA ALA A 21 -14.39 -21.08 18.90
C ALA A 21 -14.06 -21.39 17.44
N ILE A 22 -13.49 -22.56 17.15
CA ILE A 22 -13.73 -23.20 15.85
C ILE A 22 -14.72 -24.34 16.07
N LYS A 23 -15.98 -23.95 16.30
CA LYS A 23 -17.11 -24.85 16.13
C LYS A 23 -17.42 -24.93 14.62
N GLU A 24 -16.97 -26.03 14.03
CA GLU A 24 -17.52 -26.76 12.88
C GLU A 24 -18.06 -25.96 11.67
N ALA A 25 -17.40 -26.11 10.51
CA ALA A 25 -17.80 -25.70 9.14
C ALA A 25 -18.10 -24.21 8.87
N GLN A 26 -18.67 -23.45 9.81
CA GLN A 26 -18.94 -22.02 9.66
C GLN A 26 -17.65 -21.18 9.72
N GLY A 27 -16.67 -21.59 10.53
CA GLY A 27 -15.37 -20.91 10.63
C GLY A 27 -14.57 -20.92 9.33
N VAL A 28 -14.60 -22.04 8.59
CA VAL A 28 -13.95 -22.16 7.27
C VAL A 28 -14.52 -21.16 6.27
N ARG A 29 -15.85 -21.07 6.17
CA ARG A 29 -16.52 -20.13 5.25
C ARG A 29 -16.22 -18.68 5.60
N MET A 30 -16.18 -18.35 6.88
CA MET A 30 -15.84 -17.00 7.36
C MET A 30 -14.39 -16.65 7.01
N LEU A 31 -13.45 -17.54 7.26
CA LEU A 31 -12.04 -17.34 6.91
C LEU A 31 -11.84 -17.19 5.40
N GLU A 32 -12.52 -18.00 4.59
CA GLU A 32 -12.52 -17.87 3.13
C GLU A 32 -13.10 -16.52 2.67
N GLN A 33 -14.13 -16.00 3.35
CA GLN A 33 -14.65 -14.66 3.06
C GLN A 33 -13.64 -13.57 3.42
N HIS A 34 -13.01 -13.65 4.59
CA HIS A 34 -11.96 -12.71 4.97
C HIS A 34 -10.77 -12.72 4.00
N ILE A 35 -10.37 -13.88 3.48
CA ILE A 35 -9.35 -13.98 2.43
C ILE A 35 -9.81 -13.28 1.16
N ARG A 36 -11.05 -13.50 0.72
CA ARG A 36 -11.61 -12.83 -0.46
C ARG A 36 -11.63 -11.30 -0.28
N ASP A 37 -12.13 -10.82 0.84
CA ASP A 37 -12.21 -9.39 1.14
C ASP A 37 -10.82 -8.76 1.20
N ALA A 38 -9.86 -9.43 1.85
CA ALA A 38 -8.47 -8.99 1.92
C ALA A 38 -7.82 -8.93 0.53
N LYS A 39 -8.09 -9.90 -0.36
CA LYS A 39 -7.61 -9.89 -1.75
C LYS A 39 -8.20 -8.73 -2.56
N VAL A 40 -9.48 -8.42 -2.39
CA VAL A 40 -10.11 -7.26 -3.05
C VAL A 40 -9.47 -5.95 -2.60
N GLU A 41 -9.20 -5.79 -1.29
CA GLU A 41 -8.53 -4.58 -0.80
C GLU A 41 -7.04 -4.53 -1.19
N PHE A 42 -6.38 -5.68 -1.30
CA PHE A 42 -5.02 -5.77 -1.83
C PHE A 42 -4.96 -5.28 -3.28
N ASP A 43 -5.89 -5.70 -4.14
CA ASP A 43 -5.95 -5.26 -5.53
C ASP A 43 -6.22 -3.76 -5.66
N LYS A 44 -7.12 -3.21 -4.85
CA LYS A 44 -7.39 -1.77 -4.80
C LYS A 44 -6.16 -0.98 -4.36
N ALA A 45 -5.46 -1.46 -3.32
CA ALA A 45 -4.23 -0.84 -2.85
C ALA A 45 -3.13 -0.92 -3.91
N GLY A 46 -3.04 -2.03 -4.65
CA GLY A 46 -2.14 -2.19 -5.80
C GLY A 46 -2.40 -1.15 -6.90
N LYS A 47 -3.66 -0.94 -7.30
CA LYS A 47 -4.04 0.10 -8.27
C LYS A 47 -3.71 1.50 -7.77
N SER A 48 -4.04 1.80 -6.51
CA SER A 48 -3.72 3.09 -5.89
C SER A 48 -2.21 3.34 -5.81
N ARG A 49 -1.41 2.30 -5.57
CA ARG A 49 0.05 2.37 -5.55
C ARG A 49 0.61 2.78 -6.91
N VAL A 50 0.09 2.20 -7.99
CA VAL A 50 0.51 2.53 -9.37
C VAL A 50 0.14 3.97 -9.73
N ASP A 51 -1.07 4.42 -9.40
CA ASP A 51 -1.50 5.81 -9.62
C ASP A 51 -0.62 6.81 -8.87
N LEU A 52 -0.32 6.54 -7.59
CA LEU A 52 0.58 7.37 -6.80
C LEU A 52 2.00 7.40 -7.37
N LEU A 53 2.51 6.27 -7.86
CA LEU A 53 3.84 6.21 -8.49
C LEU A 53 3.89 7.06 -9.76
N ALA A 54 2.84 7.02 -10.59
CA ALA A 54 2.73 7.88 -11.76
C ALA A 54 2.73 9.37 -11.38
N ARG A 55 1.97 9.75 -10.35
CA ARG A 55 1.93 11.14 -9.85
C ARG A 55 3.26 11.61 -9.27
N VAL A 56 3.93 10.77 -8.48
CA VAL A 56 5.28 11.05 -7.95
C VAL A 56 6.26 11.28 -9.10
N LYS A 57 6.20 10.44 -10.14
CA LYS A 57 7.06 10.63 -11.33
C LYS A 57 6.77 11.96 -12.03
N LEU A 58 5.50 12.26 -12.31
CA LEU A 58 5.11 13.51 -12.97
C LEU A 58 5.55 14.76 -12.18
N SER A 59 5.42 14.73 -10.85
CA SER A 59 5.85 15.83 -9.99
C SER A 59 7.38 15.99 -10.00
N ASN A 60 8.14 14.88 -9.95
CA ASN A 60 9.60 14.92 -10.12
C ASN A 60 10.02 15.47 -11.49
N ASP A 61 9.40 15.00 -12.57
CA ASP A 61 9.70 15.45 -13.94
C ASP A 61 9.45 16.96 -14.07
N LYS A 62 8.36 17.46 -13.47
CA LYS A 62 8.05 18.90 -13.43
C LYS A 62 9.07 19.71 -12.61
N ILE A 63 9.50 19.21 -11.45
CA ILE A 63 10.55 19.86 -10.66
C ILE A 63 11.87 19.90 -11.45
N ALA A 64 12.20 18.84 -12.17
CA ALA A 64 13.39 18.78 -13.01
C ALA A 64 13.34 19.83 -14.14
N GLU A 65 12.21 19.94 -14.86
CA GLU A 65 12.01 20.95 -15.90
C GLU A 65 12.13 22.38 -15.36
N LEU A 66 11.51 22.65 -14.20
CA LEU A 66 11.60 23.97 -13.56
C LEU A 66 13.03 24.32 -13.15
N ASN A 67 13.78 23.34 -12.62
CA ASN A 67 15.18 23.51 -12.25
C ASN A 67 16.07 23.75 -13.48
N GLU A 68 15.85 23.02 -14.57
CA GLU A 68 16.58 23.23 -15.83
C GLU A 68 16.35 24.65 -16.36
N ARG A 69 15.10 25.12 -16.35
CA ARG A 69 14.75 26.48 -16.76
C ARG A 69 15.38 27.53 -15.85
N LYS A 70 15.38 27.30 -14.53
CA LYS A 70 16.07 28.17 -13.56
C LYS A 70 17.57 28.25 -13.86
N GLN A 71 18.24 27.11 -14.01
CA GLN A 71 19.68 27.05 -14.32
C GLN A 71 20.02 27.75 -15.64
N HIS A 72 19.17 27.61 -16.65
CA HIS A 72 19.35 28.34 -17.92
C HIS A 72 19.31 29.86 -17.70
N LEU A 73 18.33 30.37 -16.93
CA LEU A 73 18.22 31.79 -16.62
C LEU A 73 19.41 32.29 -15.80
N GLU A 74 19.86 31.52 -14.80
CA GLU A 74 21.05 31.84 -14.00
C GLU A 74 22.31 31.94 -14.86
N SER A 75 22.53 30.97 -15.76
CA SER A 75 23.66 31.00 -16.69
C SER A 75 23.62 32.22 -17.61
N ARG A 76 22.43 32.55 -18.14
CA ARG A 76 22.23 33.75 -18.97
C ARG A 76 22.45 35.04 -18.18
N ALA A 77 22.03 35.09 -16.92
CA ALA A 77 22.26 36.25 -16.05
C ALA A 77 23.77 36.48 -15.83
N ILE A 78 24.53 35.42 -15.54
CA ILE A 78 25.98 35.48 -15.39
C ILE A 78 26.66 35.97 -16.68
N GLU A 79 26.24 35.43 -17.83
CA GLU A 79 26.76 35.88 -19.13
C GLU A 79 26.43 37.37 -19.39
N ALA A 80 25.21 37.81 -19.11
CA ALA A 80 24.79 39.19 -19.27
C ALA A 80 25.57 40.14 -18.35
N MET A 81 25.83 39.74 -17.10
CA MET A 81 26.68 40.49 -16.16
C MET A 81 28.10 40.66 -16.70
N SER A 82 28.68 39.60 -17.30
CA SER A 82 30.03 39.67 -17.90
C SER A 82 30.13 40.66 -19.07
N LYS A 83 29.01 40.93 -19.74
CA LYS A 83 28.90 41.86 -20.88
C LYS A 83 28.47 43.27 -20.49
N ASN A 84 28.40 43.59 -19.19
CA ASN A 84 27.91 44.87 -18.65
C ASN A 84 26.52 45.27 -19.20
N VAL A 85 25.61 44.29 -19.28
CA VAL A 85 24.21 44.53 -19.68
C VAL A 85 23.47 45.37 -18.62
N ASP A 86 22.43 46.09 -19.05
CA ASP A 86 21.60 46.97 -18.22
C ASP A 86 21.10 46.27 -16.94
N ALA A 87 21.24 46.96 -15.81
CA ALA A 87 20.77 46.53 -14.50
C ALA A 87 19.26 46.26 -14.46
N ALA A 88 18.46 46.97 -15.27
CA ALA A 88 17.02 46.72 -15.37
C ALA A 88 16.70 45.31 -15.88
N LEU A 89 17.44 44.84 -16.89
CA LEU A 89 17.24 43.50 -17.46
C LEU A 89 17.70 42.40 -16.48
N LEU A 90 18.78 42.65 -15.73
CA LEU A 90 19.24 41.72 -14.70
C LEU A 90 18.24 41.57 -13.55
N ASN A 91 17.58 42.68 -13.16
CA ASN A 91 16.51 42.64 -12.17
C ASN A 91 15.30 41.82 -12.65
N GLU A 92 14.90 41.94 -13.92
CA GLU A 92 13.80 41.14 -14.48
C GLU A 92 14.11 39.63 -14.45
N VAL A 93 15.35 39.24 -14.78
CA VAL A 93 15.80 37.84 -14.69
C VAL A 93 15.82 37.36 -13.23
N ALA A 94 16.25 38.20 -12.29
CA ALA A 94 16.22 37.87 -10.86
C ALA A 94 14.79 37.66 -10.33
N GLU A 95 13.84 38.50 -10.74
CA GLU A 95 12.43 38.33 -10.39
C GLU A 95 11.86 37.02 -10.96
N GLU A 96 12.20 36.66 -12.21
CA GLU A 96 11.75 35.41 -12.80
C GLU A 96 12.35 34.19 -12.10
N ILE A 97 13.62 34.23 -11.72
CA ILE A 97 14.26 33.19 -10.91
C ILE A 97 13.54 33.05 -9.57
N ALA A 98 13.24 34.16 -8.88
CA ALA A 98 12.51 34.11 -7.61
C ALA A 98 11.10 33.53 -7.77
N ARG A 99 10.41 33.80 -8.89
CA ARG A 99 9.11 33.16 -9.20
C ARG A 99 9.25 31.65 -9.42
N LEU A 100 10.27 31.22 -10.14
CA LEU A 100 10.56 29.80 -10.38
C LEU A 100 10.89 29.08 -9.06
N GLU A 101 11.72 29.67 -8.20
CA GLU A 101 12.06 29.11 -6.89
C GLU A 101 10.83 28.89 -6.01
N ASN A 102 9.93 29.88 -5.95
CA ASN A 102 8.67 29.72 -5.23
C ASN A 102 7.82 28.58 -5.80
N THR A 103 7.79 28.44 -7.13
CA THR A 103 7.04 27.37 -7.80
C THR A 103 7.65 26.00 -7.51
N ILE A 104 8.98 25.89 -7.54
CA ILE A 104 9.72 24.67 -7.19
C ILE A 104 9.42 24.27 -5.75
N ALA A 105 9.51 25.22 -4.79
CA ALA A 105 9.24 24.94 -3.38
C ALA A 105 7.81 24.41 -3.14
N ILE A 106 6.81 24.97 -3.84
CA ILE A 106 5.43 24.48 -3.77
C ILE A 106 5.33 23.06 -4.32
N GLU A 107 5.96 22.79 -5.47
CA GLU A 107 5.93 21.46 -6.10
C GLU A 107 6.67 20.41 -5.27
N GLU A 108 7.78 20.75 -4.62
CA GLU A 108 8.49 19.88 -3.66
C GLU A 108 7.63 19.52 -2.45
N GLN A 109 6.80 20.45 -1.98
CA GLN A 109 5.83 20.17 -0.92
C GLN A 109 4.74 19.19 -1.37
N VAL A 110 4.27 19.33 -2.62
CA VAL A 110 3.32 18.38 -3.24
C VAL A 110 3.97 17.01 -3.38
N LEU A 111 5.20 16.94 -3.89
CA LEU A 111 5.96 15.70 -4.03
C LEU A 111 6.09 15.00 -2.68
N THR A 112 6.51 15.70 -1.62
CA THR A 112 6.66 15.15 -0.27
C THR A 112 5.35 14.52 0.25
N SER A 113 4.20 15.17 -0.03
CA SER A 113 2.88 14.66 0.34
C SER A 113 2.50 13.39 -0.45
N LEU A 114 2.78 13.37 -1.75
CA LEU A 114 2.58 12.20 -2.60
C LEU A 114 3.44 11.02 -2.17
N GLU A 115 4.71 11.26 -1.83
CA GLU A 115 5.62 10.24 -1.34
C GLU A 115 5.19 9.66 0.02
N THR A 116 4.72 10.53 0.92
CA THR A 116 4.13 10.10 2.19
C THR A 116 2.92 9.19 1.95
N SER A 117 2.04 9.58 1.03
CA SER A 117 0.86 8.80 0.66
C SER A 117 1.25 7.45 0.04
N ARG A 118 2.23 7.45 -0.89
CA ARG A 118 2.80 6.24 -1.49
C ARG A 118 3.33 5.29 -0.42
N ASN A 119 4.15 5.79 0.51
CA ASN A 119 4.74 4.98 1.57
C ASN A 119 3.68 4.36 2.50
N ASN A 120 2.60 5.09 2.79
CA ASN A 120 1.48 4.57 3.57
C ASN A 120 0.74 3.46 2.82
N VAL A 121 0.51 3.62 1.52
CA VAL A 121 -0.09 2.58 0.67
C VAL A 121 0.81 1.35 0.60
N GLU A 122 2.12 1.51 0.41
CA GLU A 122 3.05 0.37 0.41
C GLU A 122 3.05 -0.41 1.73
N LYS A 123 3.04 0.28 2.86
CA LYS A 123 2.90 -0.38 4.17
C LYS A 123 1.58 -1.14 4.28
N ALA A 124 0.47 -0.54 3.84
CA ALA A 124 -0.84 -1.19 3.84
C ALA A 124 -0.85 -2.44 2.94
N VAL A 125 -0.26 -2.37 1.74
CA VAL A 125 -0.08 -3.52 0.84
C VAL A 125 0.71 -4.64 1.52
N GLY A 126 1.82 -4.31 2.19
CA GLY A 126 2.64 -5.29 2.90
C GLY A 126 1.89 -5.98 4.04
N ILE A 127 1.18 -5.21 4.88
CA ILE A 127 0.36 -5.75 5.97
C ILE A 127 -0.76 -6.65 5.43
N THR A 128 -1.46 -6.21 4.38
CA THR A 128 -2.55 -6.99 3.78
C THR A 128 -2.03 -8.29 3.17
N LYS A 129 -0.87 -8.26 2.52
CA LYS A 129 -0.21 -9.47 1.98
C LYS A 129 0.08 -10.49 3.09
N GLN A 130 0.72 -10.06 4.18
CA GLN A 130 1.01 -10.94 5.31
C GLN A 130 -0.25 -11.55 5.93
N ARG A 131 -1.34 -10.76 6.02
CA ARG A 131 -2.63 -11.25 6.53
C ARG A 131 -3.24 -12.32 5.61
N ILE A 132 -3.20 -12.12 4.30
CA ILE A 132 -3.68 -13.12 3.33
C ILE A 132 -2.91 -14.43 3.52
N GLU A 133 -1.58 -14.35 3.59
CA GLU A 133 -0.72 -15.55 3.80
C GLU A 133 -1.06 -16.27 5.11
N GLN A 134 -1.24 -15.53 6.21
CA GLN A 134 -1.63 -16.12 7.50
C GLN A 134 -3.00 -16.79 7.45
N PHE A 135 -4.00 -16.15 6.85
CA PHE A 135 -5.33 -16.73 6.73
C PHE A 135 -5.35 -17.96 5.82
N GLU A 136 -4.57 -17.96 4.73
CA GLU A 136 -4.42 -19.11 3.85
C GLU A 136 -3.79 -20.31 4.57
N GLN A 137 -2.75 -20.09 5.38
CA GLN A 137 -2.14 -21.14 6.21
C GLN A 137 -3.14 -21.70 7.24
N GLN A 138 -3.88 -20.84 7.94
CA GLN A 138 -4.92 -21.25 8.89
C GLN A 138 -6.00 -22.10 8.20
N LEU A 139 -6.41 -21.71 7.00
CA LEU A 139 -7.40 -22.43 6.20
C LEU A 139 -6.92 -23.83 5.83
N GLU A 140 -5.65 -23.97 5.43
CA GLU A 140 -5.05 -25.26 5.09
C GLU A 140 -5.01 -26.21 6.29
N VAL A 141 -4.57 -25.73 7.47
CA VAL A 141 -4.53 -26.52 8.70
C VAL A 141 -5.93 -27.01 9.11
N ILE A 142 -6.94 -26.13 9.03
CA ILE A 142 -8.32 -26.51 9.36
C ILE A 142 -8.85 -27.56 8.37
N LYS A 143 -8.62 -27.37 7.07
CA LYS A 143 -9.03 -28.33 6.03
C LYS A 143 -8.36 -29.69 6.20
N ALA A 144 -7.07 -29.73 6.52
CA ALA A 144 -6.33 -30.96 6.79
C ALA A 144 -6.88 -31.68 8.03
N THR A 145 -7.19 -30.91 9.09
CA THR A 145 -7.78 -31.45 10.33
C THR A 145 -9.17 -32.05 10.08
N GLU A 146 -10.03 -31.37 9.32
CA GLU A 146 -11.34 -31.89 8.92
C GLU A 146 -11.21 -33.18 8.08
N ALA A 147 -10.27 -33.23 7.14
CA ALA A 147 -10.04 -34.42 6.31
C ALA A 147 -9.58 -35.61 7.16
N MET A 148 -8.66 -35.39 8.10
CA MET A 148 -8.21 -36.41 9.05
C MET A 148 -9.35 -36.92 9.94
N GLN A 149 -10.19 -36.03 10.47
CA GLN A 149 -11.34 -36.42 11.29
C GLN A 149 -12.34 -37.27 10.50
N ARG A 150 -12.66 -36.90 9.25
CA ARG A 150 -13.54 -37.69 8.38
C ARG A 150 -12.95 -39.06 8.06
N ALA A 151 -11.65 -39.14 7.77
CA ALA A 151 -10.97 -40.41 7.53
C ALA A 151 -11.03 -41.32 8.77
N GLN A 152 -10.78 -40.78 9.96
CA GLN A 152 -10.87 -41.52 11.21
C GLN A 152 -12.30 -42.02 11.48
N GLN A 153 -13.32 -41.17 11.26
CA GLN A 153 -14.72 -41.58 11.38
C GLN A 153 -15.06 -42.74 10.44
N ALA A 154 -14.66 -42.67 9.17
CA ALA A 154 -14.90 -43.73 8.19
C ALA A 154 -14.23 -45.07 8.58
N VAL A 155 -13.00 -45.03 9.09
CA VAL A 155 -12.28 -46.23 9.57
C VAL A 155 -12.98 -46.84 10.79
N THR A 156 -13.48 -46.01 11.69
CA THR A 156 -14.18 -46.47 12.90
C THR A 156 -15.54 -47.10 12.57
N THR A 157 -16.29 -46.54 11.61
CA THR A 157 -17.54 -47.15 11.12
C THR A 157 -17.29 -48.47 10.38
N SER A 158 -16.17 -48.59 9.65
CA SER A 158 -15.80 -49.83 8.95
C SER A 158 -15.36 -50.96 9.89
N THR A 159 -14.85 -50.66 11.09
CA THR A 159 -14.33 -51.66 12.03
C THR A 159 -15.40 -52.19 12.98
N ILE A 160 -16.42 -51.39 13.31
CA ILE A 160 -17.54 -51.82 14.17
C ILE A 160 -18.49 -52.78 13.42
N GLY A 161 -18.48 -52.80 12.07
CA GLY A 161 -19.29 -53.70 11.26
C GLY A 161 -18.76 -55.14 11.12
N VAL A 162 -17.53 -55.43 11.55
CA VAL A 162 -16.89 -56.76 11.36
C VAL A 162 -16.90 -57.60 12.65
N THR A 163 -17.25 -57.03 13.80
CA THR A 163 -17.08 -57.68 15.12
C THR A 163 -18.36 -58.34 15.68
N TRP A 164 -19.45 -58.43 14.92
CA TRP A 164 -20.73 -59.01 15.39
C TRP A 164 -21.11 -60.37 14.76
N LEU A 165 -20.16 -61.12 14.18
CA LEU A 165 -20.44 -62.39 13.49
C LEU A 165 -19.63 -63.61 13.99
N CYS A 166 -19.20 -63.63 15.26
CA CYS A 166 -18.75 -64.86 15.93
C CYS A 166 -19.56 -65.11 17.20
#